data_AF-A0A536HAH4-F1
#
_entry.id   AF-A0A536HAH4-F1
#
_cell.length_a   1.000
_cell.length_b   1.000
_cell.length_c   1.000
_cell.angle_alpha   90.00
_cell.angle_beta   90.00
_cell.angle_gamma   90.00
#
_symmetry.space_group_name_H-M   'P 1'
#
loop_
_entity.id
_entity.type
_entity.pdbx_description
1 polymer ?
#
loop_
_entity_poly.entity_id
_entity_poly.type
_entity_poly.pdbx_seq_one_letter_code
_entity_poly.pdbx_strand_id
1 'polypeptide(L)'
;MSQGTAKRVAPTSLVVASRQRRLISGDRLFRALIIVVAVIFVIALFIPALPAIMKFGLGFFVSRTWDPVRAQFGALPAIYGTLVTSAIALVIAFPIGMGAALFLAADARMSLLRGPLSFAIELLAGIPSVVIGLWAFFILTPLMGDNVDPFLEHTLGFLPFFQGTASGYGFLTAGVVLAIM
;
A
#
# COMPACT_ATOMS: atom_id res chain seq x y z
N MET A 1 75.58 -22.59 -13.23
CA MET A 1 74.47 -23.12 -14.04
C MET A 1 73.33 -23.52 -13.13
N SER A 2 72.24 -22.74 -13.11
CA SER A 2 70.91 -23.18 -12.65
C SER A 2 69.91 -22.12 -13.11
N GLN A 3 69.04 -22.49 -14.05
CA GLN A 3 68.08 -21.59 -14.67
C GLN A 3 66.86 -21.44 -13.77
N GLY A 4 66.56 -20.21 -13.34
CA GLY A 4 65.31 -19.87 -12.67
C GLY A 4 64.20 -19.64 -13.69
N THR A 5 63.34 -20.65 -13.85
CA THR A 5 62.13 -20.60 -14.67
C THR A 5 61.08 -19.68 -14.03
N ALA A 6 60.99 -18.44 -14.52
CA ALA A 6 59.90 -17.53 -14.19
C ALA A 6 58.58 -18.07 -14.74
N LYS A 7 57.77 -18.68 -13.87
CA LYS A 7 56.40 -19.12 -14.16
C LYS A 7 55.54 -17.88 -14.43
N ARG A 8 55.26 -17.58 -15.70
CA ARG A 8 54.29 -16.54 -16.08
C ARG A 8 52.91 -16.95 -15.57
N VAL A 9 52.42 -16.26 -14.54
CA VAL A 9 51.03 -16.36 -14.10
C VAL A 9 50.17 -15.65 -15.15
N ALA A 10 49.32 -16.39 -15.85
CA ALA A 10 48.38 -15.83 -16.81
C ALA A 10 47.36 -14.92 -16.09
N PRO A 11 46.93 -13.79 -16.68
CA PRO A 11 46.07 -12.84 -15.98
C PRO A 11 44.66 -13.40 -15.81
N THR A 12 44.21 -13.51 -14.56
CA THR A 12 42.85 -13.89 -14.12
C THR A 12 41.75 -12.92 -14.60
N SER A 13 42.08 -11.90 -15.38
CA SER A 13 41.18 -10.81 -15.77
C SER A 13 40.21 -11.15 -16.92
N LEU A 14 40.47 -12.21 -17.71
CA LEU A 14 39.64 -12.52 -18.87
C LEU A 14 38.31 -13.24 -18.52
N VAL A 15 38.26 -13.93 -17.39
CA VAL A 15 37.07 -14.70 -16.97
C VAL A 15 36.02 -13.81 -16.27
N VAL A 16 36.44 -12.73 -15.60
CA VAL A 16 35.52 -11.81 -14.91
C VAL A 16 34.76 -10.92 -15.89
N ALA A 17 35.42 -10.49 -16.97
CA ALA A 17 34.83 -9.56 -17.96
C ALA A 17 33.69 -10.17 -18.81
N SER A 18 33.66 -11.49 -18.99
CA SER A 18 32.62 -12.17 -19.78
C SER A 18 31.33 -12.41 -18.97
N ARG A 19 31.45 -12.70 -17.67
CA ARG A 19 30.30 -12.84 -16.76
C ARG A 19 29.60 -11.49 -16.52
N GLN A 20 30.37 -10.40 -16.46
CA GLN A 20 29.84 -9.05 -16.25
C GLN A 20 29.09 -8.49 -17.48
N ARG A 21 29.51 -8.84 -18.71
CA ARG A 21 28.78 -8.46 -19.94
C ARG A 21 27.41 -9.14 -20.09
N ARG A 22 27.26 -10.40 -19.66
CA ARG A 22 25.95 -11.08 -19.65
C ARG A 22 24.96 -10.46 -18.66
N LEU A 23 25.44 -10.01 -17.50
CA LEU A 23 24.62 -9.31 -16.50
C LEU A 23 24.13 -7.94 -17.00
N ILE A 24 24.97 -7.18 -17.71
CA ILE A 24 24.61 -5.86 -18.28
C ILE A 24 23.59 -6.00 -19.42
N SER A 25 23.64 -7.06 -20.22
CA SER A 25 22.65 -7.31 -21.28
C SER A 25 21.30 -7.76 -20.73
N GLY A 26 21.29 -8.59 -19.67
CA GLY A 26 20.06 -9.00 -18.98
C GLY A 26 19.34 -7.84 -18.31
N ASP A 27 20.08 -6.93 -17.68
CA ASP A 27 19.53 -5.74 -17.02
C ASP A 27 18.88 -4.76 -18.02
N ARG A 28 19.49 -4.56 -19.20
CA ARG A 28 18.90 -3.73 -20.27
C ARG A 28 17.61 -4.32 -20.82
N LEU A 29 17.55 -5.64 -20.99
CA LEU A 29 16.35 -6.34 -21.46
C LEU A 29 15.24 -6.26 -20.42
N PHE A 30 15.56 -6.50 -19.15
CA PHE A 30 14.60 -6.41 -18.05
C PHE A 30 14.04 -5.00 -17.91
N ARG A 31 14.90 -3.97 -17.97
CA ARG A 31 14.46 -2.57 -17.97
C ARG A 31 13.55 -2.24 -19.15
N ALA A 32 13.91 -2.70 -20.36
CA ALA A 32 13.08 -2.51 -21.54
C ALA A 32 11.71 -3.19 -21.38
N LEU A 33 11.68 -4.41 -20.84
CA LEU A 33 10.46 -5.15 -20.57
C LEU A 33 9.56 -4.41 -19.56
N ILE A 34 10.12 -3.90 -18.46
CA ILE A 34 9.36 -3.12 -17.48
C ILE A 34 8.73 -1.89 -18.13
N ILE A 35 9.50 -1.15 -18.93
CA ILE A 35 8.98 0.04 -19.63
C ILE A 35 7.86 -0.35 -20.58
N VAL A 36 8.02 -1.42 -21.36
CA VAL A 36 6.99 -1.91 -22.28
C VAL A 36 5.72 -2.29 -21.52
N VAL A 37 5.84 -3.04 -20.43
CA VAL A 37 4.69 -3.42 -19.59
C VAL A 37 4.01 -2.19 -18.99
N ALA A 38 4.79 -1.23 -18.48
CA ALA A 38 4.25 0.02 -17.94
C ALA A 38 3.49 0.82 -19.01
N VAL A 39 4.04 0.93 -20.23
CA VAL A 39 3.38 1.61 -21.36
C VAL A 39 2.09 0.88 -21.75
N ILE A 40 2.11 -0.45 -21.85
CA ILE A 40 0.91 -1.25 -22.13
C ILE A 40 -0.15 -1.00 -21.05
N PHE A 41 0.25 -0.98 -19.78
CA PHE A 41 -0.66 -0.73 -18.66
C PHE A 41 -1.28 0.67 -18.74
N VAL A 42 -0.48 1.70 -19.01
CA VAL A 42 -0.97 3.06 -19.22
C VAL A 42 -1.97 3.11 -20.38
N ILE A 43 -1.65 2.51 -21.52
CA ILE A 43 -2.56 2.48 -22.69
C ILE A 43 -3.86 1.74 -22.34
N ALA A 44 -3.76 0.59 -21.67
CA ALA A 44 -4.90 -0.23 -21.27
C ALA A 44 -5.86 0.48 -20.31
N LEU A 45 -5.35 1.40 -19.48
CA LEU A 45 -6.18 2.23 -18.60
C LEU A 45 -6.67 3.51 -19.28
N PHE A 46 -5.86 4.11 -20.16
CA PHE A 46 -6.16 5.40 -20.76
C PHE A 46 -7.24 5.31 -21.85
N ILE A 47 -7.20 4.27 -22.70
CA ILE A 47 -8.19 4.10 -23.78
C ILE A 47 -9.62 4.00 -23.23
N PRO A 48 -9.92 3.15 -22.21
CA PRO A 48 -11.25 3.08 -21.63
C PRO A 48 -11.65 4.33 -20.83
N ALA A 49 -10.68 5.10 -20.32
CA ALA A 49 -10.95 6.33 -19.57
C ALA A 49 -11.32 7.52 -20.48
N LEU A 50 -10.93 7.49 -21.77
CA LEU A 50 -11.10 8.62 -22.69
C LEU A 50 -12.57 9.08 -22.84
N PRO A 51 -13.57 8.20 -23.03
CA PRO A 51 -14.96 8.63 -23.15
C PRO A 51 -15.47 9.35 -21.89
N ALA A 52 -15.03 8.93 -20.70
CA ALA A 52 -15.38 9.58 -19.45
C ALA A 52 -14.76 10.98 -19.36
N ILE A 53 -13.47 11.10 -19.70
CA ILE A 53 -12.76 12.40 -19.70
C ILE A 53 -13.39 13.36 -20.71
N MET A 54 -13.76 12.89 -21.90
CA MET A 54 -14.42 13.73 -22.91
C MET A 54 -15.83 14.17 -22.49
N LYS A 55 -16.57 13.29 -21.78
CA LYS A 55 -17.94 13.59 -21.33
C LYS A 55 -17.99 14.56 -20.15
N PHE A 56 -17.09 14.42 -19.18
CA PHE A 56 -17.11 15.21 -17.93
C PHE A 56 -16.06 16.32 -17.88
N GLY A 57 -15.09 16.31 -18.79
CA GLY A 57 -14.02 17.30 -18.86
C GLY A 57 -13.13 17.34 -17.61
N LEU A 58 -12.35 18.40 -17.47
CA LEU A 58 -11.50 18.63 -16.29
C LEU A 58 -12.31 18.96 -15.03
N GLY A 59 -13.56 19.42 -15.18
CA GLY A 59 -14.48 19.67 -14.06
C GLY A 59 -14.81 18.42 -13.25
N PHE A 60 -14.65 17.22 -13.84
CA PHE A 60 -14.78 15.93 -13.18
C PHE A 60 -13.95 15.83 -11.88
N PHE A 61 -12.71 16.33 -11.89
CA PHE A 61 -11.78 16.19 -10.75
C PHE A 61 -12.14 17.07 -9.56
N VAL A 62 -12.86 18.17 -9.79
CA VAL A 62 -13.24 19.14 -8.76
C VAL A 62 -14.72 19.01 -8.37
N SER A 63 -15.52 18.35 -9.22
CA SER A 63 -16.93 18.11 -8.95
C SER A 63 -17.12 17.21 -7.72
N ARG A 64 -17.98 17.67 -6.80
CA ARG A 64 -18.42 16.94 -5.60
C ARG A 64 -19.63 16.04 -5.87
N THR A 65 -20.30 16.23 -7.01
CA THR A 65 -21.58 15.58 -7.29
C THR A 65 -21.35 14.15 -7.77
N TRP A 66 -21.89 13.19 -7.03
CA TRP A 66 -21.99 11.79 -7.44
C TRP A 66 -23.46 11.38 -7.47
N ASP A 67 -24.08 11.49 -8.64
CA ASP A 67 -25.47 11.12 -8.90
C ASP A 67 -25.54 10.14 -10.09
N PRO A 68 -25.56 8.83 -9.81
CA PRO A 68 -25.69 7.80 -10.84
C PRO A 68 -27.02 7.85 -11.60
N VAL A 69 -28.10 8.33 -10.96
CA VAL A 69 -29.44 8.39 -11.56
C VAL A 69 -29.48 9.45 -12.65
N ARG A 70 -28.87 10.61 -12.40
CA ARG A 70 -28.74 11.71 -13.38
C ARG A 70 -27.48 11.62 -14.24
N ALA A 71 -26.72 10.54 -14.13
CA ALA A 71 -25.44 10.33 -14.81
C ALA A 71 -24.44 11.49 -14.62
N GLN A 72 -24.44 12.11 -13.43
CA GLN A 72 -23.48 13.13 -13.03
C GLN A 72 -22.44 12.51 -12.12
N PHE A 73 -21.18 12.55 -12.54
CA PHE A 73 -20.09 11.94 -11.80
C PHE A 73 -19.00 12.97 -11.54
N GLY A 74 -18.51 12.99 -10.31
CA GLY A 74 -17.39 13.80 -9.86
C GLY A 74 -16.44 12.94 -9.06
N ALA A 75 -15.14 13.08 -9.30
CA ALA A 75 -14.11 12.30 -8.64
C ALA A 75 -13.70 12.87 -7.28
N LEU A 76 -14.05 14.12 -6.95
CA LEU A 76 -13.56 14.76 -5.75
C LEU A 76 -13.90 14.00 -4.45
N PRO A 77 -15.12 13.44 -4.26
CA PRO A 77 -15.43 12.65 -3.06
C PRO A 77 -14.59 11.38 -2.97
N ALA A 78 -14.35 10.71 -4.10
CA ALA A 78 -13.52 9.50 -4.15
C ALA A 78 -12.05 9.82 -3.85
N ILE A 79 -11.50 10.88 -4.46
CA ILE A 79 -10.12 11.34 -4.22
C ILE A 79 -9.94 11.77 -2.77
N TYR A 80 -10.85 12.59 -2.25
CA TYR A 80 -10.79 13.06 -0.88
C TYR A 80 -10.92 11.89 0.11
N GLY A 81 -11.89 11.01 -0.12
CA GLY A 81 -12.11 9.83 0.71
C GLY A 81 -10.89 8.93 0.77
N THR A 82 -10.26 8.62 -0.38
CA THR A 82 -9.05 7.79 -0.40
C THR A 82 -7.87 8.45 0.29
N LEU A 83 -7.66 9.76 0.10
CA LEU A 83 -6.56 10.48 0.75
C LEU A 83 -6.73 10.50 2.28
N VAL A 84 -7.93 10.80 2.76
CA VAL A 84 -8.20 10.87 4.20
C VAL A 84 -8.11 9.50 4.86
N THR A 85 -8.75 8.47 4.29
CA THR A 85 -8.70 7.11 4.85
C THR A 85 -7.28 6.54 4.81
N SER A 86 -6.53 6.79 3.73
CA SER A 86 -5.13 6.35 3.62
C SER A 86 -4.24 7.09 4.64
N ALA A 87 -4.46 8.39 4.85
CA ALA A 87 -3.71 9.14 5.86
C ALA A 87 -3.97 8.59 7.27
N ILE A 88 -5.23 8.33 7.62
CA ILE A 88 -5.60 7.71 8.91
C ILE A 88 -4.96 6.34 9.03
N ALA A 89 -5.06 5.51 7.98
CA ALA A 89 -4.48 4.18 7.97
C ALA A 89 -2.95 4.23 8.18
N LEU A 90 -2.25 5.14 7.51
CA LEU A 90 -0.80 5.33 7.69
C LEU A 90 -0.47 5.77 9.13
N VAL A 91 -1.21 6.70 9.70
CA VAL A 91 -0.98 7.16 11.08
C VAL A 91 -1.09 6.02 12.09
N ILE A 92 -1.98 5.04 11.85
CA ILE A 92 -2.20 3.89 12.73
C ILE A 92 -1.21 2.75 12.42
N ALA A 93 -1.18 2.30 11.16
CA ALA A 93 -0.46 1.11 10.74
C ALA A 93 1.06 1.33 10.73
N PHE A 94 1.53 2.53 10.39
CA PHE A 94 2.97 2.81 10.31
C PHE A 94 3.70 2.61 11.66
N PRO A 95 3.28 3.23 12.79
CA PRO A 95 3.97 3.02 14.06
C PRO A 95 3.86 1.58 14.56
N ILE A 96 2.72 0.92 14.35
CA ILE A 96 2.51 -0.48 14.77
C ILE A 96 3.41 -1.41 13.95
N GLY A 97 3.40 -1.28 12.62
CA GLY A 97 4.21 -2.08 11.71
C GLY A 97 5.71 -1.85 11.91
N MET A 98 6.12 -0.59 12.11
CA MET A 98 7.50 -0.27 12.44
C MET A 98 7.90 -0.85 13.80
N GLY A 99 7.05 -0.75 14.82
CA GLY A 99 7.29 -1.35 16.13
C GLY A 99 7.44 -2.88 16.06
N ALA A 100 6.55 -3.54 15.32
CA ALA A 100 6.63 -4.99 15.08
C ALA A 100 7.90 -5.37 14.32
N ALA A 101 8.25 -4.64 13.27
CA ALA A 101 9.48 -4.88 12.50
C ALA A 101 10.75 -4.70 13.34
N LEU A 102 10.81 -3.63 14.15
CA LEU A 102 11.92 -3.39 15.06
C LEU A 102 12.01 -4.48 16.13
N PHE A 103 10.89 -4.92 16.70
CA PHE A 103 10.86 -6.01 17.68
C PHE A 103 11.34 -7.34 17.08
N LEU A 104 10.88 -7.66 15.86
CA LEU A 104 11.32 -8.86 15.14
C LEU A 104 12.78 -8.77 14.69
N ALA A 105 13.33 -7.58 14.47
CA ALA A 105 14.74 -7.36 14.15
C ALA A 105 15.65 -7.29 15.39
N ALA A 106 15.13 -6.91 16.56
CA ALA A 106 15.90 -6.64 17.79
C ALA A 106 16.46 -7.93 18.45
N ASP A 107 17.73 -7.91 18.85
CA ASP A 107 18.54 -9.07 19.23
C ASP A 107 17.91 -10.08 20.24
N ALA A 108 18.46 -11.30 20.26
CA ALA A 108 17.90 -12.57 20.75
C ALA A 108 17.27 -12.62 22.17
N ARG A 109 17.35 -11.57 22.99
CA ARG A 109 16.80 -11.56 24.36
C ARG A 109 15.27 -11.65 24.44
N MET A 110 14.56 -11.38 23.34
CA MET A 110 13.10 -11.51 23.21
C MET A 110 12.66 -12.70 22.32
N SER A 111 13.50 -13.73 22.18
CA SER A 111 13.26 -14.86 21.24
C SER A 111 11.94 -15.61 21.44
N LEU A 112 11.44 -15.69 22.68
CA LEU A 112 10.21 -16.42 23.03
C LEU A 112 8.95 -15.87 22.35
N LEU A 113 8.87 -14.55 22.16
CA LEU A 113 7.69 -13.89 21.58
C LEU A 113 7.80 -13.66 20.07
N ARG A 114 9.00 -13.76 19.51
CA ARG A 114 9.24 -13.58 18.07
C ARG A 114 8.53 -14.65 17.23
N GLY A 115 8.60 -15.92 17.65
CA GLY A 115 7.95 -17.03 16.93
C GLY A 115 6.43 -16.87 16.83
N PRO A 116 5.71 -16.76 17.97
CA PRO A 116 4.26 -16.54 17.96
C PRO A 116 3.84 -15.26 17.22
N LEU A 117 4.60 -14.16 17.37
CA LEU A 117 4.27 -12.90 16.71
C LEU A 117 4.47 -12.98 15.19
N SER A 118 5.57 -13.56 14.71
CA SER A 118 5.80 -13.77 13.27
C SER A 118 4.70 -14.65 12.68
N PHE A 119 4.36 -15.74 13.37
CA PHE A 119 3.28 -16.62 12.96
C PHE A 119 1.92 -15.89 12.92
N ALA A 120 1.60 -15.07 13.92
CA ALA A 120 0.37 -14.28 13.93
C ALA A 120 0.31 -13.26 12.78
N ILE A 121 1.42 -12.61 12.45
CA ILE A 121 1.53 -11.66 11.32
C ILE A 121 1.36 -12.41 10.00
N GLU A 122 2.01 -13.56 9.83
CA GLU A 122 1.89 -14.39 8.62
C GLU A 122 0.45 -14.91 8.45
N LEU A 123 -0.19 -15.33 9.55
CA LEU A 123 -1.59 -15.73 9.53
C LEU A 123 -2.51 -14.56 9.17
N LEU A 124 -2.30 -13.38 9.75
CA LEU A 124 -3.08 -12.17 9.48
C LEU A 124 -2.95 -11.78 8.00
N ALA A 125 -1.73 -11.79 7.46
CA ALA A 125 -1.45 -11.51 6.05
C ALA A 125 -2.04 -12.57 5.09
N GLY A 126 -2.30 -13.78 5.59
CA GLY A 126 -2.93 -14.85 4.83
C GLY A 126 -4.46 -14.74 4.72
N ILE A 127 -5.10 -13.88 5.53
CA ILE A 127 -6.56 -13.71 5.51
C ILE A 127 -6.96 -12.97 4.22
N PRO A 128 -7.93 -13.48 3.43
CA PRO A 128 -8.43 -12.76 2.27
C PRO A 128 -9.03 -11.41 2.66
N SER A 129 -8.71 -10.36 1.90
CA SER A 129 -9.20 -9.00 2.17
C SER A 129 -10.72 -8.89 2.26
N VAL A 130 -11.47 -9.68 1.48
CA VAL A 130 -12.94 -9.73 1.54
C VAL A 130 -13.46 -10.17 2.90
N VAL A 131 -12.77 -11.10 3.58
CA VAL A 131 -13.15 -11.57 4.92
C VAL A 131 -13.00 -10.44 5.94
N ILE A 132 -11.87 -9.72 5.90
CA ILE A 132 -11.62 -8.56 6.76
C ILE A 132 -12.66 -7.46 6.49
N GLY A 133 -12.99 -7.21 5.23
CA GLY A 133 -14.01 -6.23 4.85
C GLY A 133 -15.41 -6.56 5.37
N LEU A 134 -15.84 -7.83 5.27
CA LEU A 134 -17.12 -8.26 5.83
C LEU A 134 -17.13 -8.28 7.36
N TRP A 135 -16.04 -8.72 7.99
CA TRP A 135 -15.88 -8.64 9.44
C TRP A 135 -15.98 -7.19 9.91
N ALA A 136 -15.31 -6.27 9.22
CA ALA A 136 -15.39 -4.86 9.54
C ALA A 136 -16.83 -4.34 9.42
N PHE A 137 -17.53 -4.69 8.35
CA PHE A 137 -18.91 -4.26 8.16
C PHE A 137 -19.86 -4.76 9.26
N PHE A 138 -19.74 -6.03 9.69
CA PHE A 138 -20.65 -6.63 10.67
C PHE A 138 -20.25 -6.40 12.14
N ILE A 139 -18.96 -6.21 12.41
CA ILE A 139 -18.44 -6.15 13.78
C ILE A 139 -17.84 -4.79 14.08
N LEU A 140 -16.92 -4.30 13.24
CA LEU A 140 -16.22 -3.05 13.51
C LEU A 140 -17.14 -1.83 13.33
N THR A 141 -17.98 -1.80 12.30
CA THR A 141 -18.89 -0.69 12.03
C THR A 141 -19.89 -0.49 13.18
N PRO A 142 -20.61 -1.52 13.68
CA PRO A 142 -21.45 -1.34 14.87
C PRO A 142 -20.64 -0.93 16.11
N LEU A 143 -19.47 -1.54 16.34
CA LEU A 143 -18.60 -1.17 17.45
C LEU A 143 -18.17 0.31 17.38
N MET A 144 -17.89 0.81 16.18
CA MET A 144 -17.58 2.21 15.97
C MET A 144 -18.80 3.09 16.20
N GLY A 145 -19.94 2.77 15.59
CA GLY A 145 -21.16 3.58 15.72
C GLY A 145 -21.76 3.62 17.12
N ASP A 146 -21.73 2.51 17.85
CA ASP A 146 -22.40 2.39 19.16
C ASP A 146 -21.49 2.86 20.32
N ASN A 147 -20.16 2.73 20.17
CA ASN A 147 -19.22 2.98 21.28
C ASN A 147 -18.19 4.07 20.97
N VAL A 148 -17.53 4.02 19.82
CA VAL A 148 -16.36 4.87 19.53
C VAL A 148 -16.77 6.25 19.03
N ASP A 149 -17.64 6.33 18.04
CA ASP A 149 -18.13 7.58 17.46
C ASP A 149 -18.80 8.46 18.54
N PRO A 150 -19.72 7.96 19.40
CA PRO A 150 -20.33 8.77 20.45
C PRO A 150 -19.32 9.23 21.52
N PHE A 151 -18.34 8.37 21.85
CA PHE A 151 -17.29 8.71 22.80
C PHE A 151 -16.37 9.82 22.27
N LEU A 152 -16.01 9.74 20.98
CA LEU A 152 -15.21 10.76 20.29
C LEU A 152 -16.00 12.06 20.13
N GLU A 153 -17.29 11.99 19.81
CA GLU A 153 -18.16 13.17 19.75
C GLU A 153 -18.26 13.86 21.12
N HIS A 154 -18.44 13.11 22.20
CA HIS A 154 -18.49 13.69 23.55
C HIS A 154 -17.15 14.31 23.99
N THR A 155 -16.02 13.66 23.67
CA THR A 155 -14.69 14.08 24.16
C THR A 155 -14.00 15.10 23.25
N LEU A 156 -14.14 14.93 21.94
CA LEU A 156 -13.47 15.69 20.88
C LEU A 156 -14.44 16.44 19.96
N GLY A 157 -15.75 16.46 20.26
CA GLY A 157 -16.76 17.17 19.47
C GLY A 157 -16.59 18.70 19.43
N PHE A 158 -15.62 19.25 20.17
CA PHE A 158 -15.16 20.63 19.96
C PHE A 158 -14.46 20.82 18.60
N LEU A 159 -13.94 19.75 17.98
CA LEU A 159 -13.35 19.76 16.66
C LEU A 159 -14.40 19.48 15.58
N PRO A 160 -14.38 20.19 14.45
CA PRO A 160 -15.36 20.03 13.37
C PRO A 160 -15.33 18.66 12.69
N PHE A 161 -14.25 17.89 12.85
CA PHE A 161 -14.10 16.56 12.24
C PHE A 161 -14.82 15.44 13.00
N PHE A 162 -15.12 15.65 14.28
CA PHE A 162 -15.82 14.68 15.15
C PHE A 162 -17.27 15.09 15.43
N GLN A 163 -17.78 16.07 14.67
CA GLN A 163 -19.17 16.49 14.70
C GLN A 163 -19.93 15.78 13.59
N GLY A 164 -21.05 15.11 13.92
CA GLY A 164 -21.87 14.41 12.94
C GLY A 164 -22.58 13.20 13.53
N THR A 165 -23.39 12.52 12.73
CA THR A 165 -24.10 11.33 13.18
C THR A 165 -23.13 10.17 13.42
N ALA A 166 -23.09 9.69 14.67
CA ALA A 166 -22.46 8.43 15.05
C ALA A 166 -23.14 7.27 14.30
N SER A 167 -22.56 6.90 13.16
CA SER A 167 -23.14 5.92 12.22
C SER A 167 -22.22 4.74 12.00
N GLY A 168 -20.96 4.82 12.42
CA GLY A 168 -19.95 3.80 12.15
C GLY A 168 -19.47 3.77 10.70
N TYR A 169 -20.14 4.42 9.74
CA TYR A 169 -19.77 4.41 8.32
C TYR A 169 -18.85 5.60 7.91
N GLY A 170 -18.16 6.20 8.87
CA GLY A 170 -17.32 7.38 8.65
C GLY A 170 -15.92 7.10 8.09
N PHE A 171 -15.19 8.17 7.74
CA PHE A 171 -13.81 8.08 7.28
C PHE A 171 -12.86 7.48 8.32
N LEU A 172 -13.14 7.67 9.62
CA LEU A 172 -12.36 7.07 10.69
C LEU A 172 -12.47 5.55 10.64
N THR A 173 -13.68 4.99 10.65
CA THR A 173 -13.89 3.55 10.53
C THR A 173 -13.25 2.99 9.27
N ALA A 174 -13.47 3.62 8.12
CA ALA A 174 -12.85 3.18 6.87
C ALA A 174 -11.31 3.22 6.92
N GLY A 175 -10.72 4.22 7.57
CA GLY A 175 -9.28 4.30 7.81
C GLY A 175 -8.76 3.21 8.75
N VAL A 176 -9.52 2.86 9.81
CA VAL A 176 -9.17 1.74 10.70
C VAL A 176 -9.25 0.40 9.96
N VAL A 177 -10.27 0.18 9.14
CA VAL A 177 -10.37 -1.01 8.28
C VAL A 177 -9.15 -1.13 7.38
N LEU A 178 -8.80 -0.03 6.71
CA LEU A 178 -7.64 0.02 5.82
C LEU A 178 -6.31 -0.17 6.58
N ALA A 179 -6.23 0.21 7.85
CA ALA A 179 -5.05 -0.02 8.68
C ALA A 179 -4.84 -1.50 9.05
N ILE A 180 -5.92 -2.30 9.06
CA ILE A 180 -5.89 -3.73 9.39
C ILE A 180 -5.57 -4.60 8.16
N MET A 181 -5.96 -4.13 6.97
CA MET A 181 -5.72 -4.79 5.69
C MET A 181 -4.28 -4.62 5.20
#